data_AF-A0A3D1XPA5-F1
#
_entry.id   AF-A0A3D1XPA5-F1
#
_cell.length_a   1.000
_cell.length_b   1.000
_cell.length_c   1.000
_cell.angle_alpha   90.00
_cell.angle_beta   90.00
_cell.angle_gamma   90.00
#
_symmetry.space_group_name_H-M   'P 1'
#
loop_
_entity.id
_entity.type
_entity.pdbx_description
1 polymer ?
#
loop_
_entity_poly.entity_id
_entity_poly.type
_entity_poly.pdbx_seq_one_letter_code
_entity_poly.pdbx_strand_id
1 'polypeptide(L)' 'MLFESPVAFKIGSQVQIALSIKGQADPLTVTAQVARVESFDSYFDIGVAFLDMNDAGKSEFSKTLLKHLGI' A
#
# COMPACT_ATOMS: atom_id res chain seq x y z
N MET A 1 4.18 -0.04 4.67
CA MET A 1 3.96 1.24 3.93
C MET A 1 2.87 2.02 4.65
N LEU A 2 2.86 3.35 4.56
CA LEU A 2 1.90 4.21 5.26
C LEU A 2 1.00 4.94 4.26
N PHE A 3 -0.28 5.02 4.56
CA PHE A 3 -1.30 5.65 3.72
C PHE A 3 -2.24 6.50 4.56
N GLU A 4 -2.62 7.67 4.04
CA GLU A 4 -3.73 8.45 4.56
C GLU A 4 -5.06 7.79 4.17
N SER A 5 -6.03 7.81 5.07
CA SER A 5 -7.38 7.33 4.83
C SER A 5 -8.44 8.23 5.46
N PRO A 6 -9.56 8.50 4.76
CA PRO A 6 -10.70 9.20 5.34
C PRO A 6 -11.51 8.33 6.32
N VAL A 7 -11.21 7.03 6.41
CA VAL A 7 -11.95 6.08 7.25
C VAL A 7 -11.02 5.32 8.19
N ALA A 8 -11.51 5.04 9.39
CA ALA A 8 -10.80 4.22 10.35
C ALA A 8 -10.78 2.76 9.89
N PHE A 9 -9.62 2.12 10.02
CA PHE A 9 -9.48 0.68 9.87
C PHE A 9 -9.20 0.01 11.22
N LYS A 10 -9.49 -1.28 11.32
CA LYS A 10 -9.10 -2.09 12.48
C LYS A 10 -7.74 -2.74 12.23
N ILE A 11 -6.86 -2.74 13.23
CA ILE A 11 -5.59 -3.48 13.17
C ILE A 11 -5.89 -4.99 12.95
N GLY A 12 -5.15 -5.61 12.04
CA GLY A 12 -5.33 -7.00 11.61
C GLY A 12 -6.29 -7.18 10.42
N SER A 13 -7.04 -6.14 10.03
CA SER A 13 -7.92 -6.20 8.86
C SER A 13 -7.13 -6.34 7.57
N GLN A 14 -7.66 -7.12 6.62
CA GLN A 14 -7.14 -7.15 5.26
C GLN A 14 -7.76 -6.01 4.44
N VAL A 15 -6.93 -5.38 3.61
CA VAL A 15 -7.30 -4.29 2.70
C VAL A 15 -6.70 -4.56 1.33
N GLN A 16 -7.35 -4.08 0.27
CA GLN A 16 -6.75 -3.99 -1.05
C GLN A 16 -6.33 -2.55 -1.32
N ILE A 17 -5.12 -2.39 -1.84
CA ILE A 17 -4.51 -1.10 -2.14
C ILE A 17 -4.21 -1.06 -3.62
N ALA A 18 -4.72 -0.05 -4.31
CA ALA A 18 -4.36 0.26 -5.68
C ALA A 18 -3.20 1.28 -5.67
N LEU A 19 -2.04 0.85 -6.15
CA LEU A 19 -0.84 1.68 -6.28
C LEU A 19 -0.71 2.15 -7.72
N SER A 20 -0.82 3.46 -7.92
CA SER A 20 -0.55 4.09 -9.21
C SER A 20 0.96 4.32 -9.38
N ILE A 21 1.58 3.63 -10.33
CA ILE A 21 3.01 3.79 -10.63
C ILE A 21 3.15 4.67 -11.88
N LYS A 22 3.99 5.71 -11.79
CA LYS A 22 4.24 6.62 -12.92
C LYS A 22 4.79 5.85 -14.12
N GLY A 23 4.11 5.94 -15.26
CA GLY A 23 4.49 5.25 -16.49
C GLY A 23 3.83 3.88 -16.67
N GLN A 24 3.01 3.44 -15.71
CA GLN A 24 2.18 2.25 -15.83
C GLN A 24 0.72 2.65 -16.10
N ALA A 25 0.07 1.99 -17.07
CA ALA A 25 -1.32 2.29 -17.43
C ALA A 25 -2.31 1.79 -16.37
N ASP A 26 -2.08 0.58 -15.87
CA ASP A 26 -2.95 -0.07 -14.90
C ASP A 26 -2.37 0.00 -13.48
N PRO A 27 -3.20 0.30 -12.46
CA PRO A 27 -2.75 0.31 -11.08
C PRO A 27 -2.38 -1.09 -10.63
N LEU A 28 -1.33 -1.16 -9.81
CA LEU A 28 -0.96 -2.37 -9.12
C LEU A 28 -1.90 -2.61 -7.93
N THR A 29 -2.59 -3.75 -7.92
CA THR A 29 -3.39 -4.16 -6.76
C THR A 29 -2.56 -4.98 -5.79
N VAL A 30 -2.54 -4.56 -4.53
CA VAL A 30 -1.82 -5.20 -3.42
C VAL A 30 -2.81 -5.59 -2.34
N THR A 31 -2.78 -6.85 -1.92
CA THR A 31 -3.47 -7.30 -0.70
C THR A 31 -2.54 -7.05 0.48
N ALA A 32 -3.02 -6.32 1.48
CA ALA A 32 -2.24 -5.94 2.64
C ALA A 32 -3.04 -6.15 3.94
N GLN A 33 -2.34 -6.21 5.07
CA GLN A 33 -2.91 -6.22 6.40
C GLN A 33 -2.57 -4.94 7.14
N VAL A 34 -3.57 -4.35 7.80
CA VAL A 34 -3.38 -3.17 8.64
C VAL A 34 -2.59 -3.57 9.89
N ALA A 35 -1.43 -2.96 10.08
CA ALA A 35 -0.52 -3.21 11.20
C ALA A 35 -0.53 -2.08 12.24
N ARG A 36 -0.83 -0.85 11.82
CA ARG A 36 -0.92 0.35 12.68
C ARG A 36 -2.02 1.27 12.17
N VAL A 37 -2.69 1.95 13.10
CA VAL A 37 -3.65 3.00 12.78
C VAL A 37 -3.39 4.17 13.72
N GLU A 38 -3.27 5.37 13.16
CA GLU A 38 -3.18 6.62 13.91
C GLU A 38 -4.34 7.52 13.52
N SER A 39 -4.94 8.18 14.50
CA SER A 39 -6.05 9.09 14.29
C SER A 39 -5.56 10.52 14.35
N PHE A 40 -5.96 11.30 13.35
CA PHE A 40 -5.83 12.75 13.33
C PHE A 40 -7.23 13.38 13.33
N ASP A 41 -7.30 14.71 13.42
CA ASP A 41 -8.58 15.43 13.55
C ASP A 41 -9.51 15.23 12.34
N SER A 42 -8.96 15.01 11.14
CA SER A 42 -9.73 14.90 9.89
C SER A 42 -9.44 13.65 9.05
N TYR A 43 -8.46 12.83 9.44
CA TYR A 43 -8.05 11.64 8.70
C TYR A 43 -7.37 10.60 9.61
N PHE A 44 -7.08 9.44 9.04
CA PHE A 44 -6.33 8.37 9.70
C PHE A 44 -5.09 8.04 8.89
N ASP A 45 -3.97 7.79 9.55
CA ASP A 45 -2.84 7.13 8.92
C ASP A 45 -2.92 5.63 9.19
N ILE A 46 -2.85 4.84 8.13
CA ILE A 46 -2.80 3.39 8.20
C ILE A 46 -1.44 2.88 7.76
N GLY A 47 -0.74 2.23 8.70
CA GLY A 47 0.43 1.44 8.41
C GLY A 47 0.03 0.03 8.00
N VAL A 48 0.47 -0.43 6.84
CA VAL A 48 0.12 -1.76 6.30
C VAL A 48 1.36 -2.61 6.01
N ALA A 49 1.20 -3.92 6.19
CA ALA A 49 2.12 -4.96 5.77
C ALA A 49 1.57 -5.67 4.52
N PHE A 50 2.38 -5.83 3.48
CA PHE A 50 1.94 -6.46 2.24
C PHE A 50 1.89 -7.98 2.40
N LEU A 51 0.79 -8.58 1.99
CA LEU A 51 0.57 -10.02 2.03
C LEU A 51 0.75 -10.65 0.66
N ASP A 52 0.15 -10.05 -0.37
CA ASP A 52 0.22 -10.56 -1.73
C ASP A 52 0.06 -9.45 -2.76
N MET A 53 0.54 -9.71 -3.98
CA MET A 53 0.40 -8.84 -5.15
C MET A 53 0.13 -9.71 -6.35
N ASN A 54 -0.61 -9.18 -7.33
CA ASN A 54 -0.77 -9.89 -8.60
C ASN A 54 0.59 -10.15 -9.28
N ASP A 55 0.68 -11.24 -10.06
CA ASP A 55 1.97 -11.71 -10.60
C ASP A 55 2.61 -10.72 -11.59
N ALA A 56 1.80 -9.96 -12.33
CA ALA A 56 2.28 -8.85 -13.18
C ALA A 56 2.91 -7.71 -12.35
N GLY A 57 2.46 -7.57 -11.11
CA GLY A 57 2.83 -6.51 -10.18
C GLY A 57 4.10 -6.72 -9.39
N LYS A 58 4.37 -7.96 -8.96
CA LYS A 58 5.52 -8.26 -8.08
C LYS A 58 6.85 -7.81 -8.67
N SER A 59 7.11 -8.11 -9.94
CA SER A 59 8.36 -7.73 -10.61
C SER A 59 8.50 -6.20 -10.75
N GLU A 60 7.45 -5.51 -11.22
CA GLU A 60 7.52 -4.07 -11.48
C GLU A 60 7.52 -3.24 -10.19
N PHE A 61 6.80 -3.72 -9.18
CA PHE A 61 6.81 -3.15 -7.84
C PHE A 61 8.19 -3.24 -7.21
N SER A 62 8.82 -4.42 -7.22
CA SER A 62 10.18 -4.60 -6.71
C SER A 62 11.17 -3.68 -7.43
N LYS A 63 11.12 -3.58 -8.76
CA LYS A 63 11.97 -2.67 -9.54
C LYS A 63 11.74 -1.20 -9.19
N THR A 64 10.48 -0.80 -9.03
CA THR A 64 10.12 0.59 -8.69
C THR A 64 10.53 0.95 -7.27
N LEU A 65 10.37 0.03 -6.30
CA LEU A 65 10.82 0.24 -4.93
C LEU A 65 12.34 0.36 -4.85
N LEU A 66 13.08 -0.54 -5.51
CA LEU A 66 14.55 -0.49 -5.53
C LEU A 66 15.04 0.86 -6.07
N LYS A 67 14.47 1.33 -7.19
CA LYS A 67 14.78 2.66 -7.76
C LYS A 67 14.50 3.82 -6.80
N HIS A 68 13.44 3.76 -6.00
CA HIS A 68 13.09 4.84 -5.06
C HIS A 68 13.79 4.72 -3.70
N LEU A 69 14.20 3.52 -3.30
CA LEU A 69 14.94 3.25 -2.08
C LEU A 69 16.47 3.43 -2.26
N GLY A 70 16.92 3.65 -3.50
CA GLY A 70 18.33 3.94 -3.80
C GLY A 70 19.28 2.76 -3.59
N ILE A 71 18.77 1.53 -3.67
CA ILE A 71 19.52 0.27 -3.57
C ILE A 71 19.55 -0.46 -4.92
#